data_AF-A0AA38KB44-F1
#
_entry.id   AF-A0AA38KB44-F1
#
_cell.length_a   1.000
_cell.length_b   1.000
_cell.length_c   1.000
_cell.angle_alpha   90.00
_cell.angle_beta   90.00
_cell.angle_gamma   90.00
#
_symmetry.space_group_name_H-M   'P 1'
#
loop_
_entity.id
_entity.type
_entity.pdbx_description
1 polymer ?
#
loop_
_entity_poly.entity_id
_entity_poly.type
_entity_poly.pdbx_seq_one_letter_code
_entity_poly.pdbx_strand_id
1 'polypeptide(L)'
;MYSIGQSKNAGKNAVEEALRLRKSCDASRARVAQLDAILTDTNAPLYEVAEAELELERLRPKFKKALAEVSQQERLLGVEGMAQYRHLVSSLFLQARMNALTVKTRLHEKLHARKFEFDRIERSFCRQQFNERKIVTHTEDSIKRRDPGIQCLARSYNELHKKMVDLVRTKRAPRNAVIPSEIDMKHLFKLDVDDNIWQDIGLDEMTDLEELPLWLCDEGVRKGIQAKLELDQCNKELHHLTHERKTLREWMAEEWDVLCTTIEDLDGGSNNKDLLYQLTESKQNLLHLCVRWDSALESLPVIRGLNTWEPTTEELK
;
A
#
# COMPACT_ATOMS: atom_id res chain seq x y z
N MET A 1 -20.29 -5.48 0.17
CA MET A 1 -19.18 -5.46 1.15
C MET A 1 -19.75 -5.00 2.48
N TYR A 2 -19.66 -5.86 3.51
CA TYR A 2 -20.27 -5.61 4.81
C TYR A 2 -19.57 -4.45 5.53
N SER A 3 -20.33 -3.40 5.82
CA SER A 3 -19.90 -2.32 6.72
C SER A 3 -19.74 -2.90 8.12
N ILE A 4 -18.50 -3.24 8.50
CA ILE A 4 -18.18 -3.61 9.88
C ILE A 4 -18.19 -2.30 10.67
N GLY A 5 -19.36 -1.91 11.17
CA GLY A 5 -19.52 -0.83 12.15
C GLY A 5 -18.70 -1.13 13.40
N GLN A 6 -18.31 -0.09 14.15
CA GLN A 6 -17.61 -0.27 15.42
C GLN A 6 -18.59 -0.92 16.40
N SER A 7 -18.54 -2.23 16.51
CA SER A 7 -19.29 -2.95 17.54
C SER A 7 -18.48 -2.86 18.82
N LYS A 8 -19.08 -2.23 19.85
CA LYS A 8 -18.51 -2.18 21.21
C LYS A 8 -18.12 -3.57 21.76
N ASN A 9 -18.67 -4.64 21.16
CA ASN A 9 -18.52 -6.02 21.56
C ASN A 9 -17.80 -6.89 20.52
N ALA A 10 -17.21 -6.37 19.45
CA ALA A 10 -16.57 -7.20 18.42
C ALA A 10 -15.48 -8.12 18.99
N GLY A 11 -14.56 -7.56 19.79
CA GLY A 11 -13.53 -8.35 20.47
C GLY A 11 -14.11 -9.32 21.50
N LYS A 12 -15.19 -8.93 22.19
CA LYS A 12 -15.90 -9.82 23.13
C LYS A 12 -16.53 -11.02 22.41
N ASN A 13 -17.15 -10.79 21.26
CA ASN A 13 -17.80 -11.83 20.46
C ASN A 13 -16.78 -12.79 19.85
N ALA A 14 -15.68 -12.28 19.29
CA ALA A 14 -14.61 -13.11 18.72
C ALA A 14 -14.00 -14.04 19.78
N VAL A 15 -13.84 -13.54 21.00
CA VAL A 15 -13.32 -14.35 22.11
C VAL A 15 -14.37 -15.32 22.68
N GLU A 16 -15.63 -14.92 22.77
CA GLU A 16 -16.73 -15.85 23.16
C GLU A 16 -16.87 -16.99 22.15
N GLU A 17 -16.67 -16.72 20.86
CA GLU A 17 -16.66 -17.72 19.80
C GLU A 17 -15.48 -18.69 19.94
N ALA A 18 -14.25 -18.19 20.18
CA ALA A 18 -13.08 -19.03 20.46
C ALA A 18 -13.30 -19.92 21.69
N LEU A 19 -13.88 -19.38 22.78
CA LEU A 19 -14.23 -20.15 23.98
C LEU A 19 -15.26 -21.24 23.70
N ARG A 20 -16.23 -20.97 22.81
CA ARG A 20 -17.25 -21.95 22.41
C ARG A 20 -16.62 -23.08 21.59
N LEU A 21 -15.76 -22.74 20.63
CA LEU A 21 -15.06 -23.70 19.78
C LEU A 21 -14.12 -24.59 20.59
N ARG A 22 -13.42 -24.04 21.58
CA ARG A 22 -12.54 -24.81 22.47
C ARG A 22 -13.30 -25.78 23.38
N LYS A 23 -14.45 -25.38 23.95
CA LYS A 23 -15.34 -26.31 24.69
C LYS A 23 -15.86 -27.44 23.80
N SER A 24 -16.18 -27.14 22.55
CA SER A 24 -16.57 -28.16 21.55
C SER A 24 -15.43 -29.13 21.26
N CYS A 25 -14.20 -28.63 21.17
CA CYS A 25 -13.00 -29.46 21.02
C CYS A 25 -12.77 -30.35 22.25
N ASP A 26 -12.88 -29.83 23.47
CA ASP A 26 -12.70 -30.63 24.69
C ASP A 26 -13.76 -31.73 24.81
N ALA A 27 -15.02 -31.46 24.45
CA ALA A 27 -16.08 -32.47 24.38
C ALA A 27 -15.81 -33.53 23.31
N SER A 28 -15.31 -33.13 22.14
CA SER A 28 -14.92 -34.05 21.06
C SER A 28 -13.72 -34.91 21.46
N ARG A 29 -12.74 -34.34 22.18
CA ARG A 29 -11.59 -35.06 22.74
C ARG A 29 -12.03 -36.11 23.77
N ALA A 30 -12.96 -35.75 24.65
CA ALA A 30 -13.52 -36.69 25.63
C ALA A 30 -14.25 -37.86 24.94
N ARG A 31 -14.98 -37.59 23.86
CA ARG A 31 -15.67 -38.64 23.08
C ARG A 31 -14.70 -39.54 22.31
N VAL A 32 -13.64 -38.98 21.73
CA VAL A 32 -12.56 -39.77 21.10
C VAL A 32 -11.89 -40.69 22.13
N ALA A 33 -11.59 -40.18 23.34
CA ALA A 33 -11.02 -40.99 24.41
C ALA A 33 -11.94 -42.13 24.89
N GLN A 34 -13.27 -41.91 24.90
CA GLN A 34 -14.25 -42.95 25.21
C GLN A 34 -14.29 -44.04 24.12
N LEU A 35 -14.26 -43.65 22.84
CA LEU A 35 -14.24 -44.59 21.73
C LEU A 35 -12.92 -45.37 21.65
N ASP A 36 -11.78 -44.71 21.86
CA ASP A 36 -10.47 -45.38 21.94
C ASP A 36 -10.41 -46.37 23.13
N ALA A 37 -11.07 -46.06 24.25
CA ALA A 37 -11.16 -46.99 25.40
C ALA A 37 -11.93 -48.28 25.06
N ILE A 38 -13.01 -48.17 24.28
CA ILE A 38 -13.80 -49.32 23.78
C ILE A 38 -12.96 -50.19 22.84
N LEU A 39 -12.10 -49.59 22.01
CA LEU A 39 -11.19 -50.33 21.12
C LEU A 39 -10.06 -51.07 21.86
N THR A 40 -9.62 -50.54 23.00
CA THR A 40 -8.59 -51.18 23.83
C THR A 40 -9.14 -52.22 24.81
N ASP A 41 -10.47 -52.32 24.95
CA ASP A 41 -11.09 -53.32 25.81
C ASP A 41 -11.13 -54.69 25.13
N THR A 42 -10.31 -55.61 25.60
CA THR A 42 -10.25 -57.01 25.14
C THR A 42 -11.55 -57.81 25.33
N ASN A 43 -12.50 -57.32 26.13
CA ASN A 43 -13.79 -57.97 26.36
C ASN A 43 -14.95 -57.33 25.57
N ALA A 44 -14.70 -56.28 24.78
CA ALA A 44 -15.73 -55.62 24.00
C ALA A 44 -16.24 -56.52 22.86
N PRO A 45 -17.57 -56.57 22.61
CA PRO A 45 -18.11 -57.35 21.52
C PRO A 45 -17.72 -56.73 20.17
N LEU A 46 -17.43 -57.59 19.18
CA LEU A 46 -16.95 -57.20 17.83
C LEU A 46 -17.80 -56.14 17.13
N TYR A 47 -19.11 -56.09 17.38
CA TYR A 47 -19.98 -55.08 16.77
C TYR A 47 -19.80 -53.68 17.38
N GLU A 48 -19.49 -53.58 18.68
CA GLU A 48 -19.23 -52.30 19.37
C GLU A 48 -17.87 -51.75 18.96
N VAL A 49 -16.88 -52.62 18.74
CA VAL A 49 -15.57 -52.26 18.19
C VAL A 49 -15.73 -51.69 16.77
N ALA A 50 -16.47 -52.37 15.89
CA ALA A 50 -16.69 -51.91 14.51
C ALA A 50 -17.50 -50.59 14.44
N GLU A 51 -18.48 -50.40 15.31
CA GLU A 51 -19.25 -49.14 15.40
C GLU A 51 -18.38 -48.00 15.94
N ALA A 52 -17.52 -48.27 16.93
CA ALA A 52 -16.58 -47.30 17.47
C ALA A 52 -15.50 -46.89 16.46
N GLU A 53 -14.99 -47.82 15.64
CA GLU A 53 -14.05 -47.51 14.54
C GLU A 53 -14.67 -46.55 13.51
N LEU A 54 -15.91 -46.82 13.09
CA LEU A 54 -16.62 -46.00 12.10
C LEU A 54 -16.97 -44.60 12.66
N GLU A 55 -17.35 -44.51 13.93
CA GLU A 55 -17.54 -43.21 14.60
C GLU A 55 -16.22 -42.43 14.72
N LEU A 56 -15.10 -43.09 15.04
CA LEU A 56 -13.78 -42.47 15.15
C LEU A 56 -13.27 -41.94 13.81
N GLU A 57 -13.43 -42.70 12.74
CA GLU A 57 -13.03 -42.30 11.39
C GLU A 57 -13.79 -41.04 10.94
N ARG A 58 -15.05 -40.89 11.37
CA ARG A 58 -15.88 -39.71 11.11
C ARG A 58 -15.52 -38.51 12.01
N LEU A 59 -15.17 -38.74 13.28
CA LEU A 59 -14.95 -37.68 14.27
C LEU A 59 -13.52 -37.12 14.25
N ARG A 60 -12.50 -37.94 13.99
CA ARG A 60 -11.09 -37.53 13.91
C ARG A 60 -10.82 -36.36 12.95
N PRO A 61 -11.31 -36.35 11.68
CA PRO A 61 -11.06 -35.23 10.78
C PRO A 61 -11.77 -33.95 11.23
N LYS A 62 -12.99 -34.07 11.76
CA LYS A 62 -13.76 -32.93 12.31
C LYS A 62 -13.07 -32.33 13.53
N PHE A 63 -12.58 -33.19 14.42
CA PHE A 63 -11.82 -32.79 15.60
C PHE A 63 -10.50 -32.11 15.21
N LYS A 64 -9.74 -32.67 14.26
CA LYS A 64 -8.49 -32.08 13.77
C LYS A 64 -8.72 -30.70 13.13
N LYS A 65 -9.81 -30.55 12.35
CA LYS A 65 -10.19 -29.27 11.75
C LYS A 65 -10.57 -28.23 12.81
N ALA A 66 -11.41 -28.60 13.78
CA ALA A 66 -11.80 -27.72 14.88
C ALA A 66 -10.60 -27.33 15.77
N LEU A 67 -9.66 -28.25 16.00
CA LEU A 67 -8.42 -27.97 16.73
C LEU A 67 -7.54 -26.97 15.96
N ALA A 68 -7.47 -27.08 14.63
CA ALA A 68 -6.74 -26.13 13.79
C ALA A 68 -7.41 -24.74 13.80
N GLU A 69 -8.74 -24.67 13.73
CA GLU A 69 -9.49 -23.41 13.83
C GLU A 69 -9.28 -22.72 15.19
N VAL A 70 -9.31 -23.49 16.29
CA VAL A 70 -9.02 -22.99 17.64
C VAL A 70 -7.56 -22.54 17.75
N SER A 71 -6.60 -23.32 17.24
CA SER A 71 -5.18 -22.94 17.26
C SER A 71 -4.93 -21.67 16.44
N GLN A 72 -5.60 -21.52 15.30
CA GLN A 72 -5.54 -20.31 14.48
C GLN A 72 -6.13 -19.10 15.22
N GLN A 73 -7.27 -19.25 15.91
CA GLN A 73 -7.85 -18.20 16.75
C GLN A 73 -7.01 -17.88 17.99
N GLU A 74 -6.27 -18.86 18.52
CA GLU A 74 -5.33 -18.70 19.63
C GLU A 74 -4.09 -17.92 19.24
N ARG A 75 -3.55 -18.20 18.05
CA ARG A 75 -2.44 -17.43 17.47
C ARG A 75 -2.85 -16.01 17.15
N LEU A 76 -4.02 -15.82 16.52
CA LEU A 76 -4.62 -14.52 16.30
C LEU A 76 -4.65 -13.70 17.59
N LEU A 77 -5.18 -14.27 18.68
CA LEU A 77 -5.31 -13.52 19.92
C LEU A 77 -4.01 -13.44 20.73
N GLY A 78 -2.95 -14.15 20.33
CA GLY A 78 -1.65 -14.22 21.00
C GLY A 78 -1.66 -14.95 22.35
N VAL A 79 -2.48 -16.01 22.48
CA VAL A 79 -2.79 -16.63 23.79
C VAL A 79 -2.71 -18.16 23.76
N GLU A 80 -1.92 -18.74 24.66
CA GLU A 80 -1.95 -20.17 24.97
C GLU A 80 -2.75 -20.44 26.26
N GLY A 81 -4.02 -20.85 26.14
CA GLY A 81 -4.78 -21.48 27.25
C GLY A 81 -5.96 -20.71 27.86
N MET A 82 -6.92 -21.47 28.40
CA MET A 82 -8.23 -21.02 28.90
C MET A 82 -8.20 -19.98 30.04
N ALA A 83 -7.17 -19.99 30.88
CA ALA A 83 -7.05 -19.04 32.00
C ALA A 83 -6.69 -17.62 31.54
N GLN A 84 -5.94 -17.53 30.44
CA GLN A 84 -5.50 -16.26 29.88
C GLN A 84 -6.66 -15.59 29.11
N TYR A 85 -7.45 -16.36 28.37
CA TYR A 85 -8.62 -15.87 27.62
C TYR A 85 -9.61 -15.02 28.41
N ARG A 86 -10.02 -15.44 29.62
CA ARG A 86 -10.94 -14.67 30.47
C ARG A 86 -10.36 -13.31 30.90
N HIS A 87 -9.04 -13.26 31.13
CA HIS A 87 -8.34 -12.01 31.44
C HIS A 87 -8.12 -11.14 30.18
N LEU A 88 -8.02 -11.73 28.99
CA LEU A 88 -7.84 -11.03 27.72
C LEU A 88 -9.14 -10.41 27.18
N VAL A 89 -10.31 -11.03 27.41
CA VAL A 89 -11.64 -10.40 27.21
C VAL A 89 -11.76 -9.11 28.02
N SER A 90 -11.14 -9.08 29.21
CA SER A 90 -11.11 -7.90 30.08
C SER A 90 -9.91 -6.98 29.82
N SER A 91 -8.99 -7.34 28.91
CA SER A 91 -7.80 -6.54 28.67
C SER A 91 -8.16 -5.31 27.82
N LEU A 92 -8.15 -4.16 28.49
CA LEU A 92 -8.39 -2.86 27.85
C LEU A 92 -7.42 -2.60 26.70
N PHE A 93 -6.23 -3.24 26.73
CA PHE A 93 -5.20 -3.10 25.71
C PHE A 93 -5.59 -3.75 24.38
N LEU A 94 -6.02 -5.02 24.38
CA LEU A 94 -6.45 -5.68 23.14
C LEU A 94 -7.67 -5.02 22.54
N GLN A 95 -8.62 -4.57 23.38
CA GLN A 95 -9.78 -3.82 22.90
C GLN A 95 -9.36 -2.51 22.22
N ALA A 96 -8.41 -1.77 22.80
CA ALA A 96 -7.88 -0.55 22.20
C ALA A 96 -7.16 -0.83 20.88
N ARG A 97 -6.37 -1.92 20.80
CA ARG A 97 -5.63 -2.34 19.61
C ARG A 97 -6.54 -2.74 18.45
N MET A 98 -7.53 -3.60 18.70
CA MET A 98 -8.51 -4.03 17.69
C MET A 98 -9.34 -2.84 17.17
N ASN A 99 -9.74 -1.95 18.07
CA ASN A 99 -10.41 -0.71 17.67
C ASN A 99 -9.50 0.19 16.84
N ALA A 100 -8.22 0.29 17.20
CA ALA A 100 -7.24 1.10 16.47
C ALA A 100 -7.04 0.56 15.05
N LEU A 101 -6.90 -0.76 14.89
CA LEU A 101 -6.84 -1.41 13.57
C LEU A 101 -8.07 -1.07 12.74
N THR A 102 -9.26 -1.25 13.29
CA THR A 102 -10.52 -0.93 12.58
C THR A 102 -10.59 0.54 12.14
N VAL A 103 -10.20 1.47 13.01
CA VAL A 103 -10.17 2.91 12.67
C VAL A 103 -9.15 3.18 11.58
N LYS A 104 -7.99 2.53 11.65
CA LYS A 104 -6.91 2.71 10.69
C LYS A 104 -7.25 2.17 9.30
N THR A 105 -7.84 0.97 9.20
CA THR A 105 -8.34 0.43 7.92
C THR A 105 -9.33 1.38 7.27
N ARG A 106 -10.28 1.93 8.04
CA ARG A 106 -11.23 2.93 7.52
C ARG A 106 -10.54 4.23 7.10
N LEU A 107 -9.54 4.65 7.86
CA LEU A 107 -8.76 5.84 7.53
C LEU A 107 -8.04 5.64 6.19
N HIS A 108 -7.41 4.49 5.97
CA HIS A 108 -6.80 4.12 4.69
C HIS A 108 -7.82 4.15 3.56
N GLU A 109 -8.97 3.48 3.69
CA GLU A 109 -10.02 3.49 2.67
C GLU A 109 -10.44 4.91 2.29
N LYS A 110 -10.58 5.80 3.28
CA LYS A 110 -10.94 7.21 3.04
C LYS A 110 -9.83 8.00 2.38
N LEU A 111 -8.57 7.76 2.75
CA LEU A 111 -7.41 8.40 2.13
C LEU A 111 -7.22 7.94 0.68
N HIS A 112 -7.36 6.64 0.41
CA HIS A 112 -7.35 6.09 -0.94
C HIS A 112 -8.47 6.68 -1.79
N ALA A 113 -9.71 6.67 -1.29
CA ALA A 113 -10.85 7.25 -2.00
C ALA A 113 -10.61 8.74 -2.33
N ARG A 114 -10.10 9.51 -1.36
CA ARG A 114 -9.74 10.93 -1.57
C ARG A 114 -8.68 11.08 -2.67
N LYS A 115 -7.61 10.26 -2.65
CA LYS A 115 -6.54 10.29 -3.66
C LYS A 115 -7.10 9.99 -5.06
N PHE A 116 -7.87 8.92 -5.21
CA PHE A 116 -8.51 8.58 -6.48
C PHE A 116 -9.48 9.66 -6.98
N GLU A 117 -10.20 10.32 -6.08
CA GLU A 117 -11.09 11.44 -6.44
C GLU A 117 -10.28 12.65 -6.98
N PHE A 118 -9.14 12.98 -6.37
CA PHE A 118 -8.24 14.03 -6.87
C PHE A 118 -7.57 13.67 -8.20
N ASP A 119 -7.05 12.44 -8.34
CA ASP A 119 -6.45 11.96 -9.59
C ASP A 119 -7.48 12.01 -10.74
N ARG A 120 -8.76 11.73 -10.44
CA ARG A 120 -9.84 11.83 -11.42
C ARG A 120 -10.05 13.28 -11.87
N ILE A 121 -10.00 14.24 -10.94
CA ILE A 121 -10.09 15.67 -11.25
C ILE A 121 -8.90 16.10 -12.12
N GLU A 122 -7.68 15.75 -11.72
CA GLU A 122 -6.46 16.10 -12.45
C GLU A 122 -6.48 15.57 -13.89
N ARG A 123 -6.86 14.29 -14.08
CA ARG A 123 -7.00 13.71 -15.42
C ARG A 123 -8.09 14.37 -16.24
N SER A 124 -9.21 14.77 -15.63
CA SER A 124 -10.27 15.50 -16.34
C SER A 124 -9.80 16.89 -16.79
N PHE A 125 -9.02 17.58 -15.96
CA PHE A 125 -8.41 18.86 -16.29
C PHE A 125 -7.41 18.77 -17.44
N CYS A 126 -6.58 17.72 -17.47
CA CYS A 126 -5.61 17.50 -18.54
C CYS A 126 -6.23 17.02 -19.87
N ARG A 127 -7.42 16.38 -19.83
CA ARG A 127 -8.06 15.77 -21.02
C ARG A 127 -9.16 16.63 -21.67
N GLN A 128 -9.79 17.56 -20.96
CA GLN A 128 -10.94 18.31 -21.46
C GLN A 128 -10.95 19.81 -21.09
N GLN A 129 -11.49 20.58 -22.04
CA GLN A 129 -11.50 22.03 -22.19
C GLN A 129 -11.92 22.87 -20.97
N PHE A 130 -11.48 24.13 -21.00
CA PHE A 130 -11.82 25.31 -20.16
C PHE A 130 -13.28 25.46 -19.63
N ASN A 131 -14.26 24.70 -20.11
CA ASN A 131 -15.69 24.86 -19.79
C ASN A 131 -16.22 24.04 -18.59
N GLU A 132 -15.46 23.08 -18.03
CA GLU A 132 -15.94 22.25 -16.90
C GLU A 132 -15.48 22.73 -15.51
N ARG A 133 -14.86 23.92 -15.43
CA ARG A 133 -14.32 24.50 -14.20
C ARG A 133 -15.30 24.48 -13.02
N LYS A 134 -16.60 24.73 -13.26
CA LYS A 134 -17.63 24.72 -12.21
C LYS A 134 -17.90 23.33 -11.61
N ILE A 135 -17.82 22.28 -12.43
CA ILE A 135 -18.03 20.89 -12.00
C ILE A 135 -16.82 20.43 -11.20
N VAL A 136 -15.62 20.81 -11.66
CA VAL A 136 -14.35 20.57 -10.95
C VAL A 136 -14.36 21.26 -9.58
N THR A 137 -14.66 22.55 -9.51
CA THR A 137 -14.71 23.27 -8.22
C THR A 137 -15.74 22.67 -7.26
N HIS A 138 -16.92 22.28 -7.76
CA HIS A 138 -17.93 21.65 -6.92
C HIS A 138 -17.48 20.28 -6.40
N THR A 139 -16.74 19.52 -7.22
CA THR A 139 -16.17 18.22 -6.83
C THR A 139 -15.04 18.40 -5.82
N GLU A 140 -14.12 19.35 -6.03
CA GLU A 140 -13.08 19.73 -5.08
C GLU A 140 -13.67 20.15 -3.73
N ASP A 141 -14.71 20.99 -3.73
CA ASP A 141 -15.39 21.41 -2.51
C ASP A 141 -16.07 20.23 -1.80
N SER A 142 -16.66 19.31 -2.56
CA SER A 142 -17.23 18.07 -2.02
C SER A 142 -16.16 17.19 -1.35
N ILE A 143 -14.96 17.11 -1.92
CA ILE A 143 -13.82 16.40 -1.32
C ILE A 143 -13.36 17.12 -0.04
N LYS A 144 -13.15 18.44 -0.09
CA LYS A 144 -12.73 19.24 1.07
C LYS A 144 -13.72 19.18 2.23
N ARG A 145 -15.03 19.06 1.96
CA ARG A 145 -16.06 18.85 3.01
C ARG A 145 -15.89 17.54 3.77
N ARG A 146 -15.23 16.53 3.19
CA ARG A 146 -14.99 15.22 3.82
C ARG A 146 -13.68 15.18 4.61
N ASP A 147 -12.74 16.10 4.34
CA ASP A 147 -11.44 16.19 5.02
C ASP A 147 -11.57 16.26 6.57
N PRO A 148 -12.50 17.01 7.17
CA PRO A 148 -12.70 17.01 8.62
C PRO A 148 -13.08 15.62 9.17
N GLY A 149 -13.84 14.83 8.41
CA GLY A 149 -14.20 13.46 8.80
C GLY A 149 -12.98 12.53 8.83
N ILE A 150 -12.07 12.68 7.87
CA ILE A 150 -10.80 11.96 7.80
C ILE A 150 -9.90 12.36 8.98
N GLN A 151 -9.80 13.66 9.27
CA GLN A 151 -9.07 14.16 10.44
C GLN A 151 -9.66 13.64 11.75
N CYS A 152 -10.98 13.54 11.88
CA CYS A 152 -11.63 12.95 13.06
C CYS A 152 -11.27 11.47 13.24
N LEU A 153 -11.18 10.69 12.16
CA LEU A 153 -10.72 9.30 12.21
C LEU A 153 -9.25 9.22 12.67
N ALA A 154 -8.37 10.06 12.13
CA ALA A 154 -6.97 10.13 12.55
C ALA A 154 -6.83 10.52 14.03
N ARG A 155 -7.60 11.51 14.51
CA ARG A 155 -7.65 11.88 15.93
C ARG A 155 -8.12 10.72 16.80
N SER A 156 -9.19 10.04 16.40
CA SER A 156 -9.72 8.89 17.13
C SER A 156 -8.70 7.75 17.24
N TYR A 157 -7.94 7.51 16.17
CA TYR A 157 -6.80 6.57 16.20
C TYR A 157 -5.71 7.03 17.18
N ASN A 158 -5.28 8.30 17.12
CA ASN A 158 -4.24 8.82 18.01
C ASN A 158 -4.68 8.78 19.49
N GLU A 159 -5.96 8.95 19.79
CA GLU A 159 -6.50 8.76 21.14
C GLU A 159 -6.45 7.28 21.60
N LEU A 160 -6.69 6.33 20.70
CA LEU A 160 -6.49 4.90 21.00
C LEU A 160 -5.00 4.56 21.18
N HIS A 161 -4.12 5.15 20.36
CA HIS A 161 -2.68 5.05 20.51
C HIS A 161 -2.21 5.53 21.89
N LYS A 162 -2.63 6.72 22.33
CA LYS A 162 -2.34 7.23 23.69
C LYS A 162 -2.81 6.28 24.80
N LYS A 163 -4.03 5.74 24.66
CA LYS A 163 -4.55 4.74 25.61
C LYS A 163 -3.67 3.48 25.66
N MET A 164 -3.19 3.00 24.51
CA MET A 164 -2.27 1.86 24.45
C MET A 164 -0.93 2.18 25.12
N VAL A 165 -0.36 3.36 24.87
CA VAL A 165 0.86 3.85 25.54
C VAL A 165 0.67 3.89 27.07
N ASP A 166 -0.45 4.42 27.54
CA ASP A 166 -0.77 4.48 28.97
C ASP A 166 -0.93 3.09 29.60
N LEU A 167 -1.52 2.14 28.89
CA LEU A 167 -1.69 0.76 29.35
C LEU A 167 -0.37 -0.01 29.43
N VAL A 168 0.56 0.27 28.51
CA VAL A 168 1.93 -0.26 28.56
C VAL A 168 2.69 0.35 29.75
N ARG A 169 2.62 1.68 29.92
CA ARG A 169 3.24 2.40 31.05
C ARG A 169 2.75 1.89 32.41
N THR A 170 1.46 1.57 32.51
CA THR A 170 0.84 1.04 33.74
C THR A 170 1.03 -0.48 33.92
N LYS A 171 1.81 -1.14 33.04
CA LYS A 171 2.06 -2.59 33.04
C LYS A 171 0.79 -3.46 32.98
N ARG A 172 -0.28 -2.93 32.36
CA ARG A 172 -1.54 -3.64 32.10
C ARG A 172 -1.62 -4.21 30.69
N ALA A 173 -0.59 -4.02 29.89
CA ALA A 173 -0.42 -4.64 28.58
C ALA A 173 0.29 -6.01 28.69
N PRO A 174 0.06 -6.93 27.74
CA PRO A 174 0.79 -8.19 27.67
C PRO A 174 2.31 -7.97 27.55
N ARG A 175 3.10 -8.96 27.99
CA ARG A 175 4.57 -8.91 27.88
C ARG A 175 4.94 -8.85 26.39
N ASN A 176 5.86 -7.95 26.03
CA ASN A 176 6.29 -7.66 24.65
C ASN A 176 5.24 -7.01 23.73
N ALA A 177 4.24 -6.32 24.29
CA ALA A 177 3.28 -5.55 23.49
C ALA A 177 3.98 -4.46 22.65
N VAL A 178 3.92 -4.60 21.32
CA VAL A 178 4.41 -3.58 20.37
C VAL A 178 3.32 -2.53 20.16
N ILE A 179 3.67 -1.27 20.37
CA ILE A 179 2.76 -0.15 20.20
C ILE A 179 2.85 0.33 18.73
N PRO A 180 1.72 0.51 18.03
CA PRO A 180 1.70 1.06 16.68
C PRO A 180 2.17 2.52 16.63
N SER A 181 2.71 2.95 15.49
CA SER A 181 3.13 4.35 15.29
C SER A 181 1.95 5.34 15.37
N GLU A 182 2.20 6.52 15.93
CA GLU A 182 1.25 7.65 15.91
C GLU A 182 1.12 8.23 14.50
N ILE A 183 -0.08 8.69 14.14
CA ILE A 183 -0.33 9.32 12.85
C ILE A 183 -0.03 10.82 12.95
N ASP A 184 0.87 11.31 12.11
CA ASP A 184 1.09 12.74 11.98
C ASP A 184 -0.11 13.43 11.30
N MET A 185 -0.81 14.26 12.07
CA MET A 185 -1.96 15.00 11.58
C MET A 185 -1.57 16.14 10.61
N LYS A 186 -0.34 16.67 10.69
CA LYS A 186 0.11 17.79 9.84
C LYS A 186 0.32 17.34 8.39
N HIS A 187 0.83 16.14 8.21
CA HIS A 187 1.15 15.57 6.90
C HIS A 187 0.12 14.55 6.41
N LEU A 188 -1.04 14.44 7.07
CA LEU A 188 -2.09 13.45 6.76
C LEU A 188 -2.58 13.45 5.30
N PHE A 189 -2.50 14.60 4.60
CA PHE A 189 -2.91 14.72 3.20
C PHE A 189 -1.75 14.84 2.22
N LYS A 190 -0.51 14.84 2.72
CA LYS A 190 0.73 14.86 1.94
C LYS A 190 1.48 13.55 2.17
N LEU A 191 0.76 12.45 1.97
CA LEU A 191 1.28 11.12 2.26
C LEU A 191 2.06 10.57 1.08
N ASP A 192 3.22 9.99 1.37
CA ASP A 192 4.00 9.20 0.44
C ASP A 192 3.75 7.70 0.64
N VAL A 193 4.23 6.88 -0.29
CA VAL A 193 4.09 5.41 -0.28
C VAL A 193 4.81 4.80 0.92
N ASP A 194 5.90 5.42 1.37
CA ASP A 194 6.75 4.96 2.48
C ASP A 194 6.28 5.39 3.87
N ASP A 195 5.20 6.19 3.96
CA ASP A 195 4.76 6.69 5.26
C ASP A 195 4.29 5.58 6.20
N ASN A 196 4.68 5.70 7.47
CA ASN A 196 4.36 4.74 8.53
C ASN A 196 2.85 4.54 8.74
N ILE A 197 2.01 5.45 8.25
CA ILE A 197 0.56 5.29 8.27
C ILE A 197 0.14 3.99 7.57
N TRP A 198 0.86 3.53 6.54
CA TRP A 198 0.53 2.33 5.77
C TRP A 198 0.96 1.01 6.43
N GLN A 199 1.78 1.07 7.48
CA GLN A 199 2.34 -0.13 8.13
C GLN A 199 1.50 -0.55 9.34
N ASP A 200 0.92 -1.75 9.36
CA ASP A 200 0.09 -2.26 10.48
C ASP A 200 0.89 -2.91 11.62
N ILE A 201 2.13 -2.44 11.83
CA ILE A 201 3.03 -2.93 12.88
C ILE A 201 2.40 -2.71 14.25
N GLY A 202 2.29 -3.80 15.03
CA GLY A 202 1.67 -3.80 16.35
C GLY A 202 0.14 -3.79 16.35
N LEU A 203 -0.52 -3.76 15.19
CA LEU A 203 -1.97 -3.83 15.04
C LEU A 203 -2.45 -5.19 14.52
N ASP A 204 -1.70 -5.83 13.62
CA ASP A 204 -2.04 -7.15 13.11
C ASP A 204 -1.71 -8.27 14.13
N GLU A 205 -2.62 -9.23 14.18
CA GLU A 205 -2.66 -10.41 15.05
C GLU A 205 -2.12 -11.67 14.35
N MET A 206 -1.95 -11.60 13.02
CA MET A 206 -1.69 -12.77 12.16
C MET A 206 -0.22 -13.13 11.95
N THR A 207 0.73 -12.36 12.47
CA THR A 207 2.14 -12.69 12.24
C THR A 207 2.74 -13.36 13.46
N ASP A 208 2.79 -14.69 13.40
CA ASP A 208 3.60 -15.53 14.26
C ASP A 208 4.96 -14.83 14.44
N LEU A 209 5.24 -14.34 15.66
CA LEU A 209 6.43 -13.51 15.96
C LEU A 209 7.75 -14.24 15.63
N GLU A 210 7.69 -15.56 15.45
CA GLU A 210 8.81 -16.45 15.14
C GLU A 210 9.14 -16.54 13.64
N GLU A 211 8.21 -16.17 12.73
CA GLU A 211 8.41 -16.22 11.25
C GLU A 211 8.11 -14.87 10.57
N LEU A 212 8.19 -13.77 11.31
CA LEU A 212 8.11 -12.46 10.71
C LEU A 212 9.30 -12.24 9.75
N PRO A 213 9.05 -11.91 8.47
CA PRO A 213 10.12 -11.55 7.56
C PRO A 213 11.00 -10.45 8.16
N LEU A 214 12.31 -10.55 7.96
CA LEU A 214 13.29 -9.57 8.47
C LEU A 214 12.96 -8.12 8.07
N TRP A 215 12.32 -7.89 6.92
CA TRP A 215 11.87 -6.56 6.49
C TRP A 215 10.74 -5.97 7.36
N LEU A 216 10.06 -6.76 8.19
CA LEU A 216 8.99 -6.29 9.08
C LEU A 216 9.48 -6.10 10.53
N CYS A 217 10.55 -6.80 10.92
CA CYS A 217 11.12 -6.76 12.28
C CYS A 217 12.37 -5.89 12.41
N ASP A 218 13.19 -5.79 11.37
CA ASP A 218 14.47 -5.10 11.41
C ASP A 218 14.42 -3.76 10.67
N GLU A 219 14.62 -2.68 11.41
CA GLU A 219 14.70 -1.32 10.90
C GLU A 219 15.85 -1.12 9.90
N GLY A 220 16.97 -1.80 10.11
CA GLY A 220 18.11 -1.77 9.19
C GLY A 220 17.78 -2.40 7.84
N VAL A 221 17.05 -3.51 7.85
CA VAL A 221 16.60 -4.19 6.63
C VAL A 221 15.59 -3.31 5.88
N ARG A 222 14.65 -2.64 6.57
CA ARG A 222 13.71 -1.70 5.95
C ARG A 222 14.42 -0.54 5.28
N LYS A 223 15.31 0.14 6.01
CA LYS A 223 16.11 1.24 5.47
C LYS A 223 16.97 0.79 4.29
N GLY A 224 17.52 -0.43 4.36
CA GLY A 224 18.28 -1.02 3.25
C GLY A 224 17.43 -1.26 2.00
N ILE A 225 16.22 -1.81 2.16
CA ILE A 225 15.26 -2.01 1.06
C ILE A 225 14.86 -0.66 0.45
N GLN A 226 14.49 0.32 1.28
CA GLN A 226 14.14 1.67 0.82
C GLN A 226 15.28 2.32 0.04
N ALA A 227 16.50 2.32 0.59
CA ALA A 227 17.67 2.86 -0.10
C ALA A 227 17.96 2.14 -1.43
N LYS A 228 17.74 0.82 -1.48
CA LYS A 228 17.90 0.04 -2.71
C LYS A 228 16.84 0.38 -3.76
N LEU A 229 15.58 0.55 -3.35
CA LEU A 229 14.49 0.97 -4.24
C LEU A 229 14.70 2.40 -4.75
N GLU A 230 15.17 3.31 -3.90
CA GLU A 230 15.52 4.68 -4.29
C GLU A 230 16.64 4.69 -5.32
N LEU A 231 17.71 3.90 -5.11
CA LEU A 231 18.77 3.72 -6.09
C LEU A 231 18.24 3.17 -7.42
N ASP A 232 17.37 2.16 -7.38
CA ASP A 232 16.77 1.58 -8.57
C ASP A 232 15.86 2.59 -9.29
N GLN A 233 15.15 3.45 -8.55
CA GLN A 233 14.35 4.54 -9.12
C GLN A 233 15.21 5.61 -9.77
N CYS A 234 16.31 6.04 -9.13
CA CYS A 234 17.28 6.95 -9.74
C CYS A 234 17.88 6.38 -11.03
N ASN A 235 18.19 5.07 -11.06
CA ASN A 235 18.70 4.42 -12.26
C ASN A 235 17.66 4.38 -13.40
N LYS A 236 16.39 4.11 -13.07
CA LYS A 236 15.29 4.16 -14.05
C LYS A 236 15.11 5.57 -14.59
N GLU A 237 15.07 6.57 -13.71
CA GLU A 237 14.92 7.97 -14.09
C GLU A 237 16.07 8.41 -15.00
N LEU A 238 17.30 8.06 -14.66
CA LEU A 238 18.46 8.33 -15.51
C LEU A 238 18.34 7.66 -16.89
N HIS A 239 17.82 6.42 -16.94
CA HIS A 239 17.57 5.73 -18.20
C HIS A 239 16.49 6.43 -19.03
N HIS A 240 15.38 6.86 -18.40
CA HIS A 240 14.32 7.62 -19.06
C HIS A 240 14.85 8.95 -19.60
N LEU A 241 15.56 9.74 -18.80
CA LEU A 241 16.16 11.00 -19.22
C LEU A 241 17.17 10.82 -20.36
N THR A 242 17.93 9.72 -20.34
CA THR A 242 18.86 9.39 -21.43
C THR A 242 18.11 9.08 -22.73
N HIS A 243 17.01 8.33 -22.64
CA HIS A 243 16.16 8.03 -23.78
C HIS A 243 15.49 9.29 -24.33
N GLU A 244 14.88 10.11 -23.47
CA GLU A 244 14.24 11.37 -23.85
C GLU A 244 15.25 12.33 -24.48
N ARG A 245 16.46 12.47 -23.92
CA ARG A 245 17.54 13.25 -24.52
C ARG A 245 17.87 12.77 -25.94
N LYS A 246 17.93 11.46 -26.15
CA LYS A 246 18.20 10.88 -27.48
C LYS A 246 17.06 11.24 -28.44
N THR A 247 15.81 11.00 -28.05
CA THR A 247 14.63 11.31 -28.88
C THR A 247 14.53 12.80 -29.21
N LEU A 248 14.78 13.70 -28.24
CA LEU A 248 14.80 15.14 -28.49
C LEU A 248 15.84 15.54 -29.53
N ARG A 249 17.03 14.93 -29.47
CA ARG A 249 18.10 15.20 -30.45
C ARG A 249 17.79 14.64 -31.83
N GLU A 250 17.23 13.44 -31.91
CA GLU A 250 16.80 12.83 -33.18
C GLU A 250 15.71 13.67 -33.85
N TRP A 251 14.66 14.02 -33.09
CA TRP A 251 13.58 14.88 -33.57
C TRP A 251 14.12 16.21 -34.09
N MET A 252 14.99 16.84 -33.33
CA MET A 252 15.51 18.15 -33.70
C MET A 252 16.41 18.10 -34.95
N ALA A 253 17.18 17.02 -35.15
CA ALA A 253 17.99 16.83 -36.36
C ALA A 253 17.12 16.59 -37.60
N GLU A 254 16.07 15.80 -37.47
CA GLU A 254 15.10 15.57 -38.54
C GLU A 254 14.38 16.88 -38.93
N GLU A 255 13.88 17.64 -37.95
CA GLU A 255 13.21 18.91 -38.20
C GLU A 255 14.16 19.95 -38.82
N TRP A 256 15.41 20.01 -38.36
CA TRP A 256 16.40 20.94 -38.92
C TRP A 256 16.73 20.62 -40.38
N ASP A 257 16.95 19.35 -40.71
CA ASP A 257 17.24 18.90 -42.08
C ASP A 257 16.07 19.18 -43.03
N VAL A 258 14.84 18.86 -42.61
CA VAL A 258 13.62 19.18 -43.38
C VAL A 258 13.47 20.69 -43.58
N LEU A 259 13.76 21.48 -42.56
CA LEU A 259 13.63 22.94 -42.65
C LEU A 259 14.70 23.57 -43.54
N CYS A 260 15.95 23.10 -43.48
CA CYS A 260 17.02 23.54 -44.36
C CYS A 260 16.74 23.18 -45.83
N THR A 261 16.38 21.93 -46.12
CA THR A 261 16.07 21.46 -47.48
C THR A 261 14.87 22.21 -48.08
N THR A 262 13.81 22.44 -47.31
CA THR A 262 12.64 23.20 -47.79
C THR A 262 12.95 24.68 -48.05
N ILE A 263 13.83 25.30 -47.27
CA ILE A 263 14.29 26.67 -47.54
C ILE A 263 15.11 26.71 -48.85
N GLU A 264 16.05 25.78 -49.03
CA GLU A 264 16.89 25.70 -50.23
C GLU A 264 16.05 25.50 -51.51
N ASP A 265 15.06 24.61 -51.47
CA ASP A 265 14.16 24.35 -52.59
C ASP A 265 13.29 25.56 -52.97
N LEU A 266 12.84 26.34 -51.97
CA LEU A 266 12.01 27.52 -52.18
C LEU A 266 12.82 28.71 -52.71
N ASP A 267 14.05 28.89 -52.23
CA ASP A 267 14.97 29.94 -52.67
C ASP A 267 15.44 29.71 -54.13
N GLY A 268 15.51 28.44 -54.56
CA GLY A 268 15.92 28.03 -55.90
C GLY A 268 14.84 28.07 -56.99
N GLY A 269 13.54 28.22 -56.66
CA GLY A 269 12.49 28.02 -57.69
C GLY A 269 11.09 28.58 -57.43
N SER A 270 10.76 29.17 -56.28
CA SER A 270 9.37 29.55 -55.96
C SER A 270 9.21 31.00 -55.49
N ASN A 271 8.22 31.71 -56.03
CA ASN A 271 8.00 33.14 -55.77
C ASN A 271 7.25 33.44 -54.45
N ASN A 272 7.15 32.47 -53.53
CA ASN A 272 6.36 32.54 -52.31
C ASN A 272 7.20 33.07 -51.12
N LYS A 273 7.51 34.37 -51.17
CA LYS A 273 8.32 35.07 -50.15
C LYS A 273 7.74 34.99 -48.74
N ASP A 274 6.42 34.95 -48.60
CA ASP A 274 5.74 34.88 -47.30
C ASP A 274 6.02 33.56 -46.57
N LEU A 275 6.08 32.45 -47.32
CA LEU A 275 6.33 31.13 -46.77
C LEU A 275 7.81 30.98 -46.37
N LEU A 276 8.71 31.55 -47.16
CA LEU A 276 10.15 31.60 -46.88
C LEU A 276 10.44 32.41 -45.61
N TYR A 277 9.75 33.55 -45.41
CA TYR A 277 9.82 34.32 -44.16
C TYR A 277 9.39 33.49 -42.95
N GLN A 278 8.25 32.78 -43.02
CA GLN A 278 7.77 31.93 -41.93
C GLN A 278 8.72 30.77 -41.61
N LEU A 279 9.32 30.14 -42.63
CA LEU A 279 10.32 29.08 -42.43
C LEU A 279 11.60 29.63 -41.79
N THR A 280 12.02 30.83 -42.16
CA THR A 280 13.18 31.50 -41.56
C THR A 280 12.93 31.85 -40.09
N GLU A 281 11.73 32.34 -39.76
CA GLU A 281 11.30 32.58 -38.38
C GLU A 281 11.28 31.28 -37.56
N SER A 282 10.77 30.19 -38.16
CA SER A 282 10.82 28.85 -37.55
C SER A 282 12.26 28.37 -37.33
N LYS A 283 13.19 28.61 -38.28
CA LYS A 283 14.63 28.32 -38.12
C LYS A 283 15.22 29.02 -36.88
N GLN A 284 14.91 30.31 -36.71
CA GLN A 284 15.38 31.09 -35.56
C GLN A 284 14.80 30.58 -34.23
N ASN A 285 13.51 30.22 -34.22
CA ASN A 285 12.87 29.64 -33.04
C ASN A 285 13.50 28.30 -32.65
N LEU A 286 13.81 27.46 -33.64
CA LEU A 286 14.54 26.21 -33.43
C LEU A 286 15.92 26.47 -32.83
N LEU A 287 16.71 27.41 -33.36
CA LEU A 287 18.01 27.79 -32.78
C LEU A 287 17.91 28.25 -31.32
N HIS A 288 16.93 29.09 -30.99
CA HIS A 288 16.68 29.51 -29.62
C HIS A 288 16.35 28.32 -28.70
N LEU A 289 15.59 27.35 -29.20
CA LEU A 289 15.25 26.12 -28.50
C LEU A 289 16.52 25.29 -28.24
N CYS A 290 17.43 25.17 -29.21
CA CYS A 290 18.71 24.46 -29.07
C CYS A 290 19.53 24.99 -27.90
N VAL A 291 19.76 26.30 -27.87
CA VAL A 291 20.60 26.95 -26.85
C VAL A 291 20.03 26.71 -25.46
N ARG A 292 18.69 26.79 -25.33
CA ARG A 292 18.01 26.51 -24.06
C ARG A 292 18.10 25.04 -23.67
N TRP A 293 17.97 24.12 -24.62
CA TRP A 293 18.06 22.68 -24.36
C TRP A 293 19.48 22.25 -24.02
N ASP A 294 20.50 22.77 -24.71
CA ASP A 294 21.89 22.42 -24.42
C ASP A 294 22.30 22.83 -23.00
N SER A 295 21.88 24.02 -22.54
CA SER A 295 22.08 24.44 -21.15
C SER A 295 21.37 23.52 -20.14
N ALA A 296 20.16 23.05 -20.45
CA ALA A 296 19.43 22.13 -19.57
C ALA A 296 20.01 20.70 -19.57
N LEU A 297 20.57 20.25 -20.70
CA LEU A 297 21.11 18.90 -20.92
C LEU A 297 22.59 18.76 -20.51
N GLU A 298 23.27 19.84 -20.14
CA GLU A 298 24.68 19.86 -19.73
C GLU A 298 24.95 18.98 -18.50
N SER A 299 23.97 18.91 -17.58
CA SER A 299 24.06 18.12 -16.34
C SER A 299 23.90 16.60 -16.55
N LEU A 300 23.43 16.17 -17.72
CA LEU A 300 23.18 14.77 -18.04
C LEU A 300 24.40 14.11 -18.71
N PRO A 301 24.66 12.81 -18.46
CA PRO A 301 25.79 12.12 -19.04
C PRO A 301 25.76 12.16 -20.57
N VAL A 302 26.92 12.47 -21.17
CA VAL A 302 27.09 12.60 -22.62
C VAL A 302 26.88 11.23 -23.28
N ILE A 303 25.91 11.15 -24.18
CA ILE A 303 25.63 9.94 -24.97
C ILE A 303 26.67 9.85 -26.08
N ARG A 304 27.54 8.83 -26.06
CA ARG A 304 28.54 8.59 -27.12
C ARG A 304 27.84 8.10 -28.40
N GLY A 305 28.23 8.65 -29.55
CA GLY A 305 27.79 8.16 -30.86
C GLY A 305 26.54 8.84 -31.43
N LEU A 306 25.99 9.88 -30.78
CA LEU A 306 25.14 10.82 -31.50
C LEU A 306 26.04 11.77 -32.29
N ASN A 307 25.76 11.90 -33.58
CA ASN A 307 26.42 12.84 -34.47
C ASN A 307 26.39 14.24 -33.85
N THR A 308 27.50 14.96 -34.00
CA THR A 308 27.67 16.33 -33.54
C THR A 308 26.51 17.19 -34.01
N TRP A 309 25.66 17.53 -33.05
CA TRP A 309 24.44 18.31 -33.13
C TRP A 309 24.70 19.81 -33.40
N GLU A 310 25.96 20.24 -33.35
CA GLU A 310 26.28 21.67 -33.33
C GLU A 310 25.88 22.33 -34.66
N PRO A 311 24.91 23.27 -34.65
CA PRO A 311 24.83 24.25 -35.71
C PRO A 311 26.21 24.91 -35.78
N THR A 312 26.81 24.93 -36.96
CA THR A 312 28.15 25.49 -37.16
C THR A 312 28.18 26.86 -36.49
N THR A 313 29.24 27.22 -35.76
CA THR A 313 29.38 28.47 -34.97
C THR A 313 29.12 29.76 -35.76
N GLU A 314 28.94 29.67 -37.08
CA GLU A 314 28.54 30.74 -37.99
C GLU A 314 27.03 31.02 -37.99
N GLU A 315 26.17 30.06 -37.63
CA GLU A 315 24.70 30.21 -37.56
C GLU A 315 24.17 30.63 -36.17
N LEU A 316 25.04 30.65 -35.16
CA LEU A 316 24.74 31.03 -33.77
C LEU A 316 25.02 32.53 -33.46
N LYS A 317 25.35 33.33 -34.49
CA LYS A 317 25.59 34.78 -34.37
C LYS A 317 24.40 35.60 -34.82
#